data_AF-A0A1A3Q1H9-F1
#
_entry.id   AF-A0A1A3Q1H9-F1
#
_cell.length_a   1.000
_cell.length_b   1.000
_cell.length_c   1.000
_cell.angle_alpha   90.00
_cell.angle_beta   90.00
_cell.angle_gamma   90.00
#
_symmetry.space_group_name_H-M   'P 1'
#
loop_
_entity.id
_entity.type
_entity.pdbx_description
1 polymer ?
#
loop_
_entity_poly.entity_id
_entity_poly.type
_entity_poly.pdbx_seq_one_letter_code
_entity_poly.pdbx_strand_id
1 'polypeptide(L)'
;MMYPDDEHLPLLEALSQAATLRREAYRLYLSLFRQALKLGIGPSLIARYAFITPQAANSTKNRLAETAKDRYAPTSIEDVFQRVSAGRRPRGRRTSG
;
A
#
# COMPACT_ATOMS: atom_id res chain seq x y z
N MET A 1 8.46 -29.00 9.14
CA MET A 1 7.84 -27.91 8.35
C MET A 1 6.35 -28.04 8.58
N MET A 2 5.71 -27.03 9.18
CA MET A 2 4.26 -27.07 9.44
C MET A 2 3.55 -26.64 8.16
N TYR A 3 2.71 -27.51 7.59
CA TYR A 3 1.86 -27.16 6.46
C TYR A 3 0.54 -26.58 7.02
N PRO A 4 0.03 -25.47 6.47
CA PRO A 4 -1.28 -24.97 6.87
C PRO A 4 -2.34 -26.05 6.58
N ASP A 5 -3.14 -26.37 7.59
CA ASP A 5 -4.33 -27.20 7.41
C ASP A 5 -5.47 -26.40 6.73
N ASP A 6 -6.60 -27.08 6.51
CA ASP A 6 -7.76 -26.54 5.81
C ASP A 6 -8.40 -25.34 6.54
N GLU A 7 -8.18 -25.17 7.84
CA GLU A 7 -8.64 -24.02 8.62
C GLU A 7 -7.67 -22.83 8.53
N HIS A 8 -6.37 -23.10 8.40
CA HIS A 8 -5.35 -22.07 8.22
C HIS A 8 -5.37 -21.45 6.82
N LEU A 9 -5.71 -22.22 5.77
CA LEU A 9 -5.63 -21.77 4.38
C LEU A 9 -6.47 -20.50 4.11
N PRO A 10 -7.76 -20.42 4.51
CA PRO A 10 -8.59 -19.24 4.28
C PRO A 10 -8.06 -17.99 5.01
N LEU A 11 -7.55 -18.15 6.23
CA LEU A 11 -6.98 -17.05 7.01
C LEU A 11 -5.70 -16.50 6.36
N LEU A 12 -4.82 -17.37 5.88
CA LEU A 12 -3.59 -16.98 5.20
C LEU A 12 -3.89 -16.28 3.87
N GLU A 13 -4.92 -16.71 3.14
CA GLU A 13 -5.39 -16.01 1.94
C GLU A 13 -5.94 -14.61 2.28
N ALA A 14 -6.75 -14.48 3.33
CA ALA A 14 -7.25 -13.19 3.79
C ALA A 14 -6.10 -12.26 4.24
N LEU A 15 -5.11 -12.79 4.96
CA LEU A 15 -3.93 -12.05 5.38
C LEU A 15 -3.11 -11.56 4.18
N SER A 16 -2.93 -12.41 3.15
CA SER A 16 -2.24 -12.04 1.92
C SER A 16 -2.96 -10.90 1.18
N GLN A 17 -4.30 -10.92 1.15
CA GLN A 17 -5.11 -9.84 0.59
C GLN A 17 -4.95 -8.54 1.39
N ALA A 18 -5.04 -8.61 2.71
CA ALA A 18 -4.83 -7.46 3.60
C ALA A 18 -3.41 -6.88 3.46
N ALA A 19 -2.39 -7.73 3.30
CA ALA A 19 -1.01 -7.30 3.07
C ALA A 19 -0.86 -6.57 1.73
N THR A 20 -1.53 -7.04 0.68
CA THR A 20 -1.54 -6.40 -0.64
C THR A 20 -2.21 -5.03 -0.57
N LEU A 21 -3.38 -4.94 0.07
CA LEU A 21 -4.08 -3.67 0.29
C LEU A 21 -3.21 -2.68 1.06
N ARG A 22 -2.61 -3.11 2.18
CA ARG A 22 -1.70 -2.29 2.99
C ARG A 22 -0.54 -1.75 2.16
N ARG A 23 0.06 -2.60 1.31
CA ARG A 23 1.18 -2.21 0.44
C ARG A 23 0.76 -1.15 -0.58
N GLU A 24 -0.31 -1.39 -1.34
CA GLU A 24 -0.75 -0.46 -2.39
C GLU A 24 -1.26 0.87 -1.80
N ALA A 25 -2.02 0.82 -0.69
CA ALA A 25 -2.44 2.02 0.02
C ALA A 25 -1.24 2.84 0.54
N TYR A 26 -0.19 2.18 1.05
CA TYR A 26 1.00 2.87 1.51
C TYR A 26 1.78 3.52 0.36
N ARG A 27 1.84 2.87 -0.81
CA ARG A 27 2.45 3.46 -2.02
C ARG A 27 1.71 4.70 -2.50
N LEU A 28 0.36 4.65 -2.51
CA LEU A 28 -0.47 5.81 -2.80
C LEU A 28 -0.20 6.94 -1.79
N TYR A 29 -0.20 6.62 -0.49
CA TYR A 29 0.07 7.56 0.58
C TYR A 29 1.40 8.30 0.36
N LEU A 30 2.48 7.57 0.09
CA LEU A 30 3.80 8.18 -0.15
C LEU A 30 3.84 9.01 -1.45
N SER A 31 3.12 8.60 -2.49
CA SER A 31 2.98 9.37 -3.73
C SER A 31 2.30 10.70 -3.48
N LEU A 32 1.16 10.71 -2.77
CA LEU A 32 0.42 11.91 -2.40
C LEU A 32 1.23 12.81 -1.45
N PHE A 33 1.93 12.22 -0.48
CA PHE A 33 2.83 12.95 0.43
C PHE A 33 3.90 13.71 -0.37
N ARG A 34 4.55 13.04 -1.33
CA ARG A 34 5.56 13.66 -2.19
C ARG A 34 4.96 14.78 -3.05
N GLN A 35 3.74 14.60 -3.56
CA GLN A 35 3.05 15.65 -4.32
C GLN A 35 2.74 16.87 -3.43
N ALA A 36 2.25 16.66 -2.21
CA ALA A 36 2.01 17.73 -1.25
C ALA A 36 3.30 18.53 -0.96
N LEU A 37 4.41 17.85 -0.71
CA LEU A 37 5.71 18.51 -0.53
C LEU A 37 6.15 19.33 -1.76
N LYS A 38 5.91 18.82 -2.97
CA LYS A 38 6.22 19.55 -4.22
C LYS A 38 5.38 20.81 -4.42
N LEU A 39 4.15 20.81 -3.89
CA LEU A 39 3.27 21.98 -3.87
C LEU A 39 3.62 22.96 -2.72
N GLY A 40 4.70 22.71 -1.97
CA GLY A 40 5.11 23.56 -0.85
C GLY A 40 4.33 23.32 0.44
N ILE A 41 3.49 22.28 0.51
CA ILE A 41 2.73 21.96 1.72
C ILE A 41 3.68 21.41 2.79
N GLY A 42 3.75 22.11 3.92
CA GLY A 42 4.65 21.76 5.02
C GLY A 42 4.24 20.48 5.77
N PRO A 43 5.20 19.76 6.39
CA PRO A 43 4.94 18.52 7.14
C PRO A 43 3.89 18.65 8.24
N SER A 44 3.77 19.81 8.91
CA SER A 44 2.78 20.02 9.98
C SER A 44 1.35 19.97 9.45
N LEU A 45 1.08 20.54 8.28
CA LEU A 45 -0.26 20.50 7.67
C LEU A 45 -0.56 19.09 7.15
N ILE A 46 0.42 18.44 6.52
CA ILE A 46 0.30 17.04 6.11
C ILE A 46 -0.02 16.15 7.31
N ALA A 47 0.67 16.33 8.44
CA ALA A 47 0.46 15.55 9.66
C ALA A 47 -0.99 15.64 10.16
N ARG A 48 -1.56 16.85 10.17
CA ARG A 48 -2.96 17.10 10.56
C ARG A 48 -3.95 16.35 9.67
N TYR A 49 -3.77 16.38 8.35
CA TYR A 49 -4.70 15.76 7.40
C TYR A 49 -4.49 14.25 7.26
N ALA A 50 -3.28 13.76 7.51
CA ALA A 50 -2.95 12.34 7.47
C ALA A 50 -3.15 11.63 8.82
N PHE A 51 -3.60 12.34 9.87
CA PHE A 51 -3.79 11.81 11.21
C PHE A 51 -2.54 11.13 11.78
N ILE A 52 -1.37 11.74 11.57
CA ILE A 52 -0.09 11.28 12.10
C ILE A 52 0.58 12.37 12.94
N THR A 53 1.61 11.99 13.71
CA THR A 53 2.39 12.97 14.47
C THR A 53 3.25 13.85 13.55
N PRO A 54 3.56 15.09 13.94
CA PRO A 54 4.52 15.93 13.22
C PRO A 54 5.89 15.27 13.07
N GLN A 55 6.32 14.47 14.05
CA GLN A 55 7.57 13.72 14.00
C GLN A 55 7.54 12.65 12.89
N ALA A 56 6.43 11.90 12.77
CA ALA A 56 6.25 10.92 11.71
C ALA A 56 6.23 11.57 10.31
N ALA A 57 5.60 12.75 10.18
CA ALA A 57 5.59 13.49 8.92
C ALA A 57 7.00 13.98 8.52
N ASN A 58 7.78 14.51 9.47
CA ASN A 58 9.16 14.91 9.22
C ASN A 58 10.06 13.71 8.87
N SER A 59 9.92 12.59 9.58
CA SER A 59 10.64 11.35 9.25
C SER A 59 10.31 10.88 7.83
N THR A 60 9.04 10.93 7.45
CA THR A 60 8.59 10.56 6.09
C THR A 60 9.16 11.50 5.03
N LYS A 61 9.16 12.82 5.28
CA LYS A 61 9.80 13.81 4.39
C LYS A 61 11.28 13.47 4.15
N ASN A 62 12.04 13.20 5.21
CA ASN A 62 13.47 12.90 5.11
C ASN A 62 13.71 11.61 4.30
N ARG A 63 12.95 10.55 4.60
CA ARG A 63 13.01 9.29 3.84
C ARG A 63 12.70 9.47 2.36
N LEU A 64 11.72 10.32 2.03
CA LEU A 64 11.34 10.60 0.64
C LEU A 64 12.39 11.41 -0.12
N ALA A 65 13.21 12.20 0.57
CA ALA A 65 14.33 12.92 -0.05
C ALA A 65 15.44 11.96 -0.51
N GLU A 66 15.64 10.87 0.21
CA GLU A 66 16.65 9.84 -0.06
C GLU A 66 16.17 8.77 -1.07
N THR A 67 14.87 8.70 -1.35
CA THR A 67 14.27 7.63 -2.15
C THR A 67 13.83 8.12 -3.54
N ALA A 68 14.10 7.34 -4.58
CA ALA A 68 13.58 7.60 -5.92
C ALA A 68 12.04 7.63 -5.97
N LYS A 69 11.47 8.36 -6.94
CA LYS A 69 10.01 8.40 -7.13
C LYS A 69 9.51 7.02 -7.60
N ASP A 70 8.55 6.45 -6.89
CA ASP A 70 7.81 5.28 -7.37
C ASP A 70 6.88 5.71 -8.52
N ARG A 71 7.30 5.41 -9.76
CA ARG A 71 6.54 5.73 -10.98
C ARG A 71 5.32 4.82 -11.18
N TYR A 72 5.27 3.71 -10.45
CA TYR A 72 4.21 2.72 -10.56
C TYR A 72 3.25 2.77 -9.37
N ALA A 73 3.40 3.76 -8.46
CA ALA A 73 2.49 3.92 -7.35
C ALA A 73 1.06 4.13 -7.85
N PRO A 74 0.04 3.63 -7.14
CA PRO A 74 -1.34 3.94 -7.46
C PRO A 74 -1.59 5.45 -7.46
N THR A 75 -2.50 5.91 -8.31
CA THR A 75 -2.85 7.34 -8.41
C THR A 75 -4.14 7.71 -7.68
N SER A 76 -4.98 6.73 -7.35
CA SER A 76 -6.22 6.93 -6.59
C SER A 76 -6.55 5.73 -5.70
N ILE A 77 -7.57 5.89 -4.85
CA ILE A 77 -8.10 4.82 -4.00
C ILE A 77 -8.73 3.71 -4.86
N GLU A 78 -9.40 4.07 -5.95
CA GLU A 78 -9.97 3.13 -6.91
C GLU A 78 -8.88 2.29 -7.58
N ASP A 79 -7.75 2.89 -7.97
CA ASP A 79 -6.60 2.17 -8.52
C ASP A 79 -6.02 1.16 -7.50
N VAL A 80 -5.97 1.51 -6.22
CA VAL A 80 -5.62 0.56 -5.14
C VAL A 80 -6.56 -0.64 -5.13
N PHE A 81 -7.89 -0.41 -5.13
CA PHE A 81 -8.87 -1.49 -5.10
C PHE A 81 -8.84 -2.36 -6.36
N GLN A 82 -8.65 -1.75 -7.52
CA GLN A 82 -8.51 -2.47 -8.79
C GLN A 82 -7.28 -3.38 -8.77
N ARG A 83 -6.15 -2.91 -8.25
CA ARG A 83 -4.92 -3.71 -8.14
C ARG A 83 -5.03 -4.85 -7.13
N VAL A 84 -5.63 -4.59 -5.97
CA VAL A 84 -5.90 -5.63 -4.96
C VAL A 84 -6.83 -6.71 -5.54
N SER A 85 -7.84 -6.30 -6.29
CA SER A 85 -8.79 -7.22 -6.95
C SER A 85 -8.16 -7.98 -8.12
N ALA A 86 -7.29 -7.34 -8.92
CA ALA A 86 -6.57 -8.00 -10.01
C ALA A 86 -5.52 -9.01 -9.50
N GLY A 87 -4.98 -8.80 -8.30
CA GLY A 87 -4.17 -9.78 -7.58
C GLY A 87 -4.94 -11.06 -7.21
N ARG A 88 -6.29 -11.02 -7.19
CA ARG A 88 -7.14 -12.21 -7.13
C ARG A 88 -7.20 -12.88 -8.51
N ARG A 89 -6.09 -13.44 -8.99
CA ARG A 89 -6.24 -14.51 -10.00
C ARG A 89 -7.03 -15.63 -9.34
N PRO A 90 -8.19 -16.05 -9.88
CA PRO A 90 -8.95 -17.14 -9.31
C PRO A 90 -8.08 -18.39 -9.32
N ARG A 91 -7.90 -19.04 -8.17
CA ARG A 91 -7.46 -20.45 -8.10
C ARG A 91 -8.58 -21.31 -8.67
N GLY A 92 -8.73 -21.28 -9.99
CA GLY A 92 -9.93 -21.80 -10.67
C GLY A 92 -9.70 -22.14 -12.13
N ARG A 93 -8.58 -22.80 -12.45
CA ARG A 93 -8.50 -23.78 -13.56
C ARG A 93 -7.18 -24.54 -13.46
N ARG A 94 -7.17 -25.64 -12.69
CA ARG A 94 -6.34 -26.79 -13.07
C ARG A 94 -6.99 -27.35 -14.33
N THR A 95 -6.55 -26.88 -15.48
CA THR A 95 -6.68 -27.66 -16.71
C THR A 95 -5.52 -28.65 -16.70
N SER A 96 -5.85 -29.89 -16.38
CA SER A 96 -5.02 -31.08 -16.56
C SER A 96 -6.09 -32.16 -16.74
N GLY A 97 -6.37 -32.67 -17.93
CA GLY A 97 -5.38 -33.17 -18.87
C GLY A 97 -5.13 -34.62 -18.49
#